data_AF-T1BMF5-F1
#
_entry.id   AF-T1BMF5-F1
#
_cell.length_a   1.000
_cell.length_b   1.000
_cell.length_c   1.000
_cell.angle_alpha   90.00
_cell.angle_beta   90.00
_cell.angle_gamma   90.00
#
_symmetry.space_group_name_H-M   'P 1'
#
loop_
_entity.id
_entity.type
_entity.pdbx_description
1 polymer ?
#
loop_
_entity_poly.entity_id
_entity_poly.type
_entity_poly.pdbx_seq_one_letter_code
_entity_poly.pdbx_strand_id
1 'polypeptide(L)' 'MQDHQLKFIDLALSRQALRFGSFTLKSGRESPYF' A
#
# COMPACT_ATOMS: atom_id res chain seq x y z
N MET A 1 -14.55 8.50 -1.40
CA MET A 1 -14.06 7.30 -2.11
C MET A 1 -15.23 6.56 -2.68
N GLN A 2 -15.08 6.01 -3.89
CA GLN A 2 -16.05 5.13 -4.50
C GLN A 2 -15.87 3.69 -3.97
N ASP A 3 -16.93 2.88 -3.98
CA ASP A 3 -16.91 1.50 -3.47
C ASP A 3 -15.80 0.64 -4.09
N HIS A 4 -15.53 0.82 -5.38
CA HIS A 4 -14.49 0.07 -6.07
C HIS A 4 -13.09 0.40 -5.54
N GLN A 5 -12.86 1.62 -5.04
CA GLN A 5 -11.57 2.03 -4.46
C GLN A 5 -11.34 1.35 -3.11
N LEU A 6 -12.38 1.25 -2.28
CA LEU A 6 -12.31 0.55 -0.99
C LEU A 6 -12.01 -0.94 -1.20
N LYS A 7 -12.78 -1.59 -2.08
CA LYS A 7 -12.60 -3.01 -2.42
C LYS A 7 -11.19 -3.31 -2.96
N PHE A 8 -10.62 -2.38 -3.72
CA PHE A 8 -9.25 -2.52 -4.23
C PHE A 8 -8.21 -2.46 -3.11
N ILE A 9 -8.35 -1.53 -2.15
CA ILE A 9 -7.46 -1.44 -1.00
C ILE A 9 -7.55 -2.71 -0.14
N ASP A 10 -8.77 -3.19 0.14
CA ASP A 10 -8.99 -4.43 0.90
C ASP A 10 -8.34 -5.63 0.22
N LEU A 11 -8.48 -5.73 -1.11
CA LEU A 11 -7.82 -6.76 -1.89
C LEU A 11 -6.30 -6.65 -1.80
N ALA A 12 -5.74 -5.45 -1.96
CA ALA A 12 -4.30 -5.21 -1.90
C ALA A 12 -3.71 -5.57 -0.52
N LEU A 13 -4.42 -5.25 0.57
CA LEU A 13 -4.07 -5.65 1.93
C LEU A 13 -4.12 -7.18 2.09
N SER A 14 -5.21 -7.82 1.65
CA SER A 14 -5.38 -9.29 1.78
C SER A 14 -4.34 -10.09 1.00
N ARG A 15 -3.83 -9.55 -0.11
CA ARG A 15 -2.79 -10.15 -0.94
C ARG A 15 -1.37 -9.69 -0.56
N GLN A 16 -1.23 -8.89 0.49
CA GLN A 16 0.04 -8.30 0.93
C GLN A 16 0.75 -7.47 -0.16
N ALA A 17 0.00 -6.99 -1.16
CA ALA A 17 0.49 -6.07 -2.16
C ALA A 17 0.62 -4.65 -1.62
N LEU A 18 -0.20 -4.29 -0.62
CA LEU A 18 -0.06 -3.07 0.18
C LEU A 18 0.36 -3.45 1.60
N ARG A 19 1.48 -2.89 2.07
CA ARG A 19 2.04 -3.17 3.41
C ARG A 19 2.42 -1.87 4.10
N PHE A 20 2.30 -1.85 5.42
CA PHE A 20 2.73 -0.73 6.27
C PHE A 20 4.01 -1.11 7.04
N GLY A 21 4.93 -0.17 7.17
CA GLY A 21 6.28 -0.39 7.72
C GLY A 21 7.22 0.75 7.37
N SER A 22 8.54 0.57 7.49
CA SER A 22 9.51 1.51 6.93
C SER A 22 10.11 0.91 5.67
N PHE A 23 9.96 1.59 4.54
CA PHE A 23 10.49 1.15 3.26
C PHE A 23 11.30 2.25 2.60
N THR A 24 12.51 1.93 2.15
CA THR A 24 13.30 2.83 1.30
C THR A 24 12.89 2.63 -0.16
N LEU A 25 12.30 3.67 -0.78
CA LEU A 25 11.94 3.65 -2.20
C LEU A 25 13.18 3.75 -3.09
N LYS A 26 13.04 3.45 -4.39
CA LYS A 26 14.13 3.59 -5.38
C LYS A 26 14.72 5.01 -5.43
N SER A 27 13.95 6.02 -5.07
CA SER A 27 14.41 7.42 -4.96
C SER A 27 15.23 7.72 -3.70
N GLY A 28 15.38 6.75 -2.79
CA GLY A 28 16.04 6.93 -1.48
C GLY A 28 15.13 7.53 -0.41
N ARG A 29 13.85 7.81 -0.70
CA ARG A 29 12.89 8.30 0.29
C ARG A 29 12.40 7.16 1.18
N GLU A 30 12.27 7.44 2.47
CA GLU A 30 11.55 6.56 3.40
C GLU A 30 10.03 6.73 3.21
N SER A 31 9.33 5.61 3.07
CA SER A 31 7.89 5.54 2.94
C SER A 31 7.30 4.67 4.04
N PRO A 32 6.20 5.10 4.69
CA PRO A 32 5.53 4.32 5.74
C PRO A 32 4.70 3.15 5.17
N TYR A 33 4.63 3.02 3.85
CA TYR A 33 3.98 1.92 3.15
C TYR A 33 4.67 1.60 1.83
N PHE A 34 4.47 0.37 1.36
CA PHE A 34 4.88 -0.08 0.03
C PHE A 34 3.82 -0.98 -0.58
#